data_AF-A0A3T0Y297-F1
#
_entry.id   AF-A0A3T0Y297-F1
#
_cell.length_a   1.000
_cell.length_b   1.000
_cell.length_c   1.000
_cell.angle_alpha   90.00
_cell.angle_beta   90.00
_cell.angle_gamma   90.00
#
_symmetry.space_group_name_H-M   'P 1'
#
loop_
_entity.id
_entity.type
_entity.pdbx_description
1 polymer ?
#
loop_
_entity_poly.entity_id
_entity_poly.type
_entity_poly.pdbx_seq_one_letter_code
_entity_poly.pdbx_strand_id
1 'polypeptide(L)'
;MKILTAPSSRRRSTLAAAALAASLALAACGSAEENPLGVNAAGRAESAEDTGTASGGRAVPVGADLGEDPLNIGVDGAELCGVQPDDSRLRYTVMLHNPTLETFTFGEMSLGNPEGLDILSSMVQTANREGHHHPDPEGGAHGEHTATPAPTSSPEPIGPPVPAEGYQFEPDAHVNIIVTVELADGATHGSADNILVAFSTPERDYSVAHNLKIDVDAVSCSG
;
A
#
# COMPACT_ATOMS: atom_id res chain seq x y z
N MET A 1 0.30 22.93 69.67
CA MET A 1 0.68 24.33 69.92
C MET A 1 0.74 25.06 68.59
N LYS A 2 0.10 26.23 68.55
CA LYS A 2 0.25 27.38 67.62
C LYS A 2 1.75 27.80 67.57
N ILE A 3 2.37 28.44 66.55
CA ILE A 3 1.91 29.42 65.56
C ILE A 3 3.07 29.73 64.55
N LEU A 4 2.73 29.98 63.28
CA LEU A 4 3.27 30.92 62.25
C LEU A 4 4.78 30.86 61.90
N THR A 5 5.20 30.97 60.63
CA THR A 5 5.00 32.17 59.78
C THR A 5 5.39 31.89 58.32
N ALA A 6 4.53 32.25 57.38
CA ALA A 6 4.88 32.59 55.99
C ALA A 6 5.00 34.12 55.87
N PRO A 7 5.76 34.66 54.90
CA PRO A 7 5.12 35.29 53.73
C PRO A 7 5.84 34.94 52.41
N SER A 8 5.13 34.73 51.27
CA SER A 8 4.65 35.72 50.28
C SER A 8 5.81 36.49 49.59
N SER A 9 5.89 36.71 48.27
CA SER A 9 5.00 36.48 47.14
C SER A 9 5.77 36.82 45.84
N ARG A 10 5.31 36.25 44.70
CA ARG A 10 5.20 36.88 43.36
C ARG A 10 6.43 37.61 42.75
N ARG A 11 6.88 37.14 41.58
CA ARG A 11 6.44 37.63 40.24
C ARG A 11 7.17 36.93 39.10
N ARG A 12 6.39 36.66 38.06
CA ARG A 12 6.79 36.33 36.69
C ARG A 12 7.66 37.45 36.11
N SER A 13 8.67 37.11 35.32
CA SER A 13 9.16 37.90 34.18
C SER A 13 10.01 37.02 33.26
N THR A 14 9.38 36.55 32.18
CA THR A 14 10.03 36.17 30.92
C THR A 14 10.79 37.37 30.35
N LEU A 15 12.06 37.22 30.00
CA LEU A 15 12.74 38.10 29.05
C LEU A 15 13.60 37.27 28.11
N ALA A 16 13.18 37.27 26.85
CA ALA A 16 13.85 36.73 25.70
C ALA A 16 15.13 37.52 25.41
N ALA A 17 16.18 36.83 25.00
CA ALA A 17 17.32 37.42 24.31
C ALA A 17 17.33 36.85 22.88
N ALA A 18 16.83 37.64 21.95
CA ALA A 18 16.90 37.41 20.53
C ALA A 18 18.33 37.66 20.05
N ALA A 19 18.98 36.64 19.50
CA ALA A 19 20.21 36.80 18.74
C ALA A 19 19.85 37.07 17.27
N LEU A 20 20.00 38.32 16.84
CA LEU A 20 19.96 38.72 15.44
C LEU A 20 21.22 38.15 14.74
N ALA A 21 21.04 37.14 13.90
CA ALA A 21 21.99 36.79 12.85
C ALA A 21 21.46 37.36 11.53
N ALA A 22 21.98 38.53 11.15
CA ALA A 22 21.72 39.14 9.86
C ALA A 22 22.87 38.80 8.90
N SER A 23 22.59 37.94 7.92
CA SER A 23 23.44 37.76 6.74
C SER A 23 22.58 37.28 5.57
N LEU A 24 21.86 38.23 4.95
CA LEU A 24 21.34 38.07 3.59
C LEU A 24 22.46 38.41 2.61
N ALA A 25 23.12 37.38 2.09
CA ALA A 25 23.94 37.48 0.90
C ALA A 25 23.05 37.24 -0.33
N LEU A 26 23.32 38.02 -1.38
CA LEU A 26 22.54 38.13 -2.61
C LEU A 26 22.37 36.80 -3.34
N ALA A 27 21.12 36.46 -3.68
CA ALA A 27 20.82 35.55 -4.77
C ALA A 27 19.78 36.19 -5.68
N ALA A 28 20.03 36.07 -6.98
CA ALA A 28 19.49 36.87 -8.05
C ALA A 28 17.97 36.72 -8.22
N CYS A 29 17.35 37.85 -8.58
CA CYS A 29 16.02 37.92 -9.17
C CYS A 29 16.08 37.26 -10.55
N GLY A 30 15.58 36.04 -10.64
CA GLY A 30 15.32 35.33 -11.88
C GLY A 30 13.99 34.60 -11.70
N SER A 31 12.91 35.27 -12.09
CA SER A 31 11.58 34.70 -12.18
C SER A 31 11.61 33.55 -13.20
N ALA A 32 11.73 32.32 -12.72
CA ALA A 32 11.31 31.16 -13.50
C ALA A 32 9.78 31.12 -13.44
N GLU A 33 9.17 31.49 -14.56
CA GLU A 33 7.76 31.25 -14.82
C GLU A 33 7.52 29.73 -14.65
N GLU A 34 6.71 29.36 -13.66
CA GLU A 34 6.31 27.97 -13.45
C GLU A 34 5.56 27.52 -14.71
N ASN A 35 6.19 26.65 -15.49
CA ASN A 35 5.52 25.94 -16.57
C ASN A 35 4.73 24.79 -15.91
N PRO A 36 3.40 24.87 -15.76
CA PRO A 36 2.61 23.89 -15.02
C PRO A 36 2.50 22.54 -15.75
N LEU A 37 3.17 22.39 -16.90
CA LEU A 37 3.26 21.18 -17.71
C LEU A 37 4.73 20.96 -18.07
N GLY A 38 5.53 20.54 -17.08
CA GLY A 38 6.99 20.40 -17.18
C GLY A 38 7.47 19.26 -18.08
N VAL A 39 7.19 19.32 -19.38
CA VAL A 39 7.53 18.25 -20.33
C VAL A 39 8.82 18.46 -21.14
N ASN A 40 9.64 19.49 -20.88
CA ASN A 40 10.89 19.69 -21.64
C ASN A 40 12.01 20.44 -20.86
N ALA A 41 12.38 19.98 -19.66
CA ALA A 41 13.62 20.44 -19.02
C ALA A 41 14.75 19.43 -19.26
N ALA A 42 15.44 19.57 -20.39
CA ALA A 42 16.58 18.74 -20.73
C ALA A 42 17.82 19.13 -19.90
N GLY A 43 18.30 18.18 -19.10
CA GLY A 43 19.73 17.92 -18.87
C GLY A 43 20.47 18.78 -17.83
N ARG A 44 20.64 18.24 -16.61
CA ARG A 44 21.94 18.18 -15.93
C ARG A 44 21.94 17.09 -14.86
N ALA A 45 22.89 16.17 -14.97
CA ALA A 45 23.07 14.99 -14.15
C ALA A 45 23.45 15.30 -12.70
N GLU A 46 23.05 14.42 -11.78
CA GLU A 46 23.91 13.87 -10.73
C GLU A 46 23.35 12.51 -10.24
N SER A 47 24.24 11.53 -10.17
CA SER A 47 23.98 10.12 -9.92
C SER A 47 23.44 9.84 -8.52
N ALA A 48 22.45 8.97 -8.43
CA ALA A 48 22.21 8.13 -7.27
C ALA A 48 21.96 6.71 -7.77
N GLU A 49 22.77 5.78 -7.26
CA GLU A 49 22.63 4.35 -7.48
C GLU A 49 21.27 3.90 -6.92
N ASP A 50 20.36 3.49 -7.81
CA ASP A 50 19.12 2.81 -7.43
C ASP A 50 19.27 1.33 -7.80
N THR A 51 19.53 0.52 -6.79
CA THR A 51 19.44 -0.94 -6.86
C THR A 51 17.97 -1.34 -6.76
N GLY A 52 17.19 -1.03 -7.80
CA GLY A 52 15.82 -1.47 -7.98
C GLY A 52 15.69 -2.07 -9.37
N THR A 53 15.84 -3.39 -9.49
CA THR A 53 15.71 -4.07 -10.78
C THR A 53 14.24 -4.09 -11.19
N ALA A 54 13.91 -3.10 -12.04
CA ALA A 54 13.06 -3.15 -13.22
C ALA A 54 11.71 -3.89 -13.13
N SER A 55 10.68 -3.05 -13.02
CA SER A 55 9.39 -3.19 -13.70
C SER A 55 9.57 -3.52 -15.20
N GLY A 56 8.71 -4.43 -15.70
CA GLY A 56 8.49 -4.63 -17.13
C GLY A 56 9.28 -5.77 -17.79
N GLY A 57 8.67 -6.97 -17.85
CA GLY A 57 8.88 -7.87 -18.98
C GLY A 57 9.94 -8.97 -18.84
N ARG A 58 9.69 -9.94 -17.96
CA ARG A 58 9.93 -11.39 -18.15
C ARG A 58 9.65 -12.10 -16.84
N ALA A 59 8.87 -13.17 -16.89
CA ALA A 59 8.65 -14.00 -15.70
C ALA A 59 9.99 -14.54 -15.18
N VAL A 60 10.18 -14.47 -13.87
CA VAL A 60 11.42 -14.92 -13.21
C VAL A 60 11.54 -16.45 -13.40
N PRO A 61 12.72 -16.96 -13.84
CA PRO A 61 12.93 -18.40 -14.00
C PRO A 61 12.75 -19.19 -12.70
N VAL A 62 12.21 -20.40 -12.82
CA VAL A 62 12.05 -21.36 -11.71
C VAL A 62 13.42 -21.64 -11.05
N GLY A 63 13.49 -21.54 -9.72
CA GLY A 63 14.70 -21.81 -8.93
C GLY A 63 15.70 -20.65 -8.85
N ALA A 64 15.31 -19.43 -9.24
CA ALA A 64 16.07 -18.21 -8.96
C ALA A 64 15.88 -17.78 -7.50
N ASP A 65 16.80 -16.94 -6.98
CA ASP A 65 16.55 -16.20 -5.74
C ASP A 65 15.40 -15.20 -6.00
N LEU A 66 14.21 -15.58 -5.54
CA LEU A 66 12.96 -14.85 -5.73
C LEU A 66 12.88 -13.57 -4.88
N GLY A 67 13.87 -13.29 -4.03
CA GLY A 67 13.85 -12.18 -3.10
C GLY A 67 12.84 -12.38 -1.96
N GLU A 68 12.48 -11.29 -1.28
CA GLU A 68 11.61 -11.31 -0.10
C GLU A 68 10.11 -11.15 -0.42
N ASP A 69 9.78 -10.57 -1.58
CA ASP A 69 8.41 -10.33 -2.04
C ASP A 69 8.26 -10.61 -3.55
N PRO A 70 8.29 -11.88 -3.97
CA PRO A 70 8.18 -12.25 -5.39
C PRO A 70 6.82 -11.96 -6.03
N LEU A 71 5.80 -11.71 -5.21
CA LEU A 71 4.43 -11.45 -5.66
C LEU A 71 4.10 -9.95 -5.66
N ASN A 72 5.07 -9.08 -5.33
CA ASN A 72 4.88 -7.64 -5.20
C ASN A 72 3.71 -7.25 -4.28
N ILE A 73 3.48 -8.01 -3.21
CA ILE A 73 2.37 -7.81 -2.26
C ILE A 73 2.53 -6.49 -1.51
N GLY A 74 3.77 -6.06 -1.25
CA GLY A 74 4.04 -4.78 -0.61
C GLY A 74 3.74 -3.57 -1.49
N VAL A 75 3.41 -3.76 -2.77
CA VAL A 75 3.11 -2.68 -3.71
C VAL A 75 1.62 -2.29 -3.61
N ASP A 76 1.29 -1.04 -3.92
CA ASP A 76 -0.09 -0.51 -4.00
C ASP A 76 -0.93 -0.56 -2.69
N GLY A 77 -0.46 0.18 -1.69
CA GLY A 77 -1.21 0.43 -0.45
C GLY A 77 -2.33 1.46 -0.58
N ALA A 78 -3.31 1.35 0.32
CA ALA A 78 -4.36 2.34 0.52
C ALA A 78 -4.69 2.45 2.01
N GLU A 79 -5.23 3.59 2.42
CA GLU A 79 -5.79 3.77 3.76
C GLU A 79 -7.30 3.87 3.61
N LEU A 80 -8.02 2.93 4.22
CA LEU A 80 -9.47 2.85 4.10
C LEU A 80 -10.10 3.00 5.48
N CYS A 81 -10.93 4.03 5.61
CA CYS A 81 -11.86 4.12 6.73
C CYS A 81 -13.21 3.50 6.35
N GLY A 82 -13.68 2.57 7.18
CA GLY A 82 -14.98 1.95 7.10
C GLY A 82 -15.88 2.34 8.27
N VAL A 83 -17.19 2.40 8.04
CA VAL A 83 -18.17 2.44 9.12
C VAL A 83 -18.85 1.08 9.17
N GLN A 84 -18.86 0.44 10.34
CA GLN A 84 -19.53 -0.84 10.54
C GLN A 84 -20.76 -0.67 11.43
N PRO A 85 -21.98 -0.58 10.86
CA PRO A 85 -23.21 -0.72 11.62
C PRO A 85 -23.31 -2.07 12.34
N ASP A 86 -24.11 -2.15 13.39
CA ASP A 86 -24.42 -3.40 14.10
C ASP A 86 -24.82 -4.52 13.13
N ASP A 87 -24.34 -5.75 13.38
CA ASP A 87 -24.58 -6.95 12.57
C ASP A 87 -24.10 -6.89 11.10
N SER A 88 -23.25 -5.91 10.75
CA SER A 88 -22.62 -5.83 9.42
C SER A 88 -21.19 -6.35 9.44
N ARG A 89 -20.56 -6.53 8.27
CA ARG A 89 -19.17 -6.96 8.11
C ARG A 89 -18.53 -6.16 7.00
N LEU A 90 -17.25 -5.84 7.16
CA LEU A 90 -16.50 -5.13 6.13
C LEU A 90 -15.68 -6.11 5.30
N ARG A 91 -15.67 -5.90 3.99
CA ARG A 91 -15.00 -6.76 3.03
C ARG A 91 -14.03 -5.94 2.21
N TYR A 92 -12.77 -6.27 2.33
CA TYR A 92 -11.67 -5.65 1.59
C TYR A 92 -11.20 -6.59 0.50
N THR A 93 -10.96 -6.05 -0.68
CA THR A 93 -10.49 -6.82 -1.84
C THR A 93 -9.14 -6.26 -2.29
N VAL A 94 -8.15 -7.14 -2.39
CA VAL A 94 -6.79 -6.84 -2.89
C VAL A 94 -6.54 -7.70 -4.11
N MET A 95 -6.20 -7.08 -5.24
CA MET A 95 -5.84 -7.82 -6.46
C MET A 95 -4.34 -8.11 -6.46
N LEU A 96 -3.97 -9.37 -6.59
CA LEU A 96 -2.59 -9.81 -6.77
C LEU A 96 -2.37 -10.40 -8.15
N HIS A 97 -1.14 -10.25 -8.65
CA HIS A 97 -0.62 -10.92 -9.84
C HIS A 97 0.56 -11.81 -9.43
N ASN A 98 0.65 -13.01 -10.00
CA ASN A 98 1.84 -13.84 -9.90
C ASN A 98 2.73 -13.62 -11.14
N PRO A 99 3.72 -12.72 -11.10
CA PRO A 99 4.59 -12.46 -12.26
C PRO A 99 5.65 -13.55 -12.47
N THR A 100 5.69 -14.58 -11.64
CA THR A 100 6.74 -15.61 -11.66
C THR A 100 6.35 -16.82 -12.53
N LEU A 101 7.29 -17.74 -12.72
CA LEU A 101 7.02 -19.05 -13.30
C LEU A 101 6.71 -20.13 -12.25
N GLU A 102 6.62 -19.76 -10.97
CA GLU A 102 6.38 -20.67 -9.86
C GLU A 102 4.92 -20.62 -9.39
N THR A 103 4.43 -21.74 -8.88
CA THR A 103 3.15 -21.80 -8.19
C THR A 103 3.40 -21.58 -6.71
N PHE A 104 2.65 -20.67 -6.11
CA PHE A 104 2.69 -20.45 -4.66
C PHE A 104 1.45 -21.03 -4.01
N THR A 105 1.61 -21.63 -2.85
CA THR A 105 0.48 -22.03 -2.00
C THR A 105 0.23 -20.92 -0.98
N PHE A 106 -0.97 -20.35 -0.96
CA PHE A 106 -1.34 -19.38 0.07
C PHE A 106 -1.51 -20.04 1.43
N GLY A 107 -1.03 -19.36 2.46
CA GLY A 107 -1.25 -19.70 3.86
C GLY A 107 -2.41 -18.92 4.46
N GLU A 108 -2.52 -18.98 5.79
CA GLU A 108 -3.45 -18.15 6.54
C GLU A 108 -3.05 -16.67 6.47
N MET A 109 -4.03 -15.79 6.31
CA MET A 109 -3.81 -14.35 6.30
C MET A 109 -4.16 -13.77 7.67
N SER A 110 -3.38 -12.81 8.12
CA SER A 110 -3.59 -12.14 9.41
C SER A 110 -3.53 -10.63 9.28
N LEU A 111 -4.03 -9.89 10.27
CA LEU A 111 -3.85 -8.45 10.36
C LEU A 111 -2.52 -8.11 11.02
N GLY A 112 -1.84 -7.08 10.53
CA GLY A 112 -0.68 -6.50 11.20
C GLY A 112 -1.11 -5.54 12.30
N ASN A 113 -0.65 -5.79 13.52
CA ASN A 113 -0.96 -4.99 14.72
C ASN A 113 -2.45 -4.67 14.89
N PRO A 114 -3.36 -5.67 14.89
CA PRO A 114 -4.79 -5.40 15.01
C PRO A 114 -5.14 -4.86 16.40
N GLU A 115 -5.96 -3.81 16.42
CA GLU A 115 -6.61 -3.31 17.62
C GLU A 115 -8.12 -3.37 17.41
N GLY A 116 -8.87 -4.07 18.26
CA GLY A 116 -10.34 -4.07 18.20
C GLY A 116 -10.97 -4.60 16.90
N LEU A 117 -10.20 -5.33 16.07
CA LEU A 117 -10.62 -5.84 14.77
C LEU A 117 -10.24 -7.32 14.62
N ASP A 118 -11.18 -8.14 14.16
CA ASP A 118 -11.03 -9.58 13.94
C ASP A 118 -11.18 -9.93 12.45
N ILE A 119 -10.36 -10.86 11.94
CA ILE A 119 -10.60 -11.51 10.64
C ILE A 119 -11.59 -12.65 10.83
N LEU A 120 -12.61 -12.68 9.97
CA LEU A 120 -13.61 -13.74 9.93
C LEU A 120 -13.37 -14.76 8.84
N SER A 121 -12.88 -14.29 7.70
CA SER A 121 -12.59 -15.15 6.56
C SER A 121 -11.65 -14.48 5.59
N SER A 122 -10.79 -15.29 5.00
CA SER A 122 -9.90 -14.93 3.90
C SER A 122 -10.22 -15.83 2.72
N MET A 123 -10.66 -15.23 1.62
CA MET A 123 -11.10 -15.94 0.43
C MET A 123 -10.29 -15.48 -0.78
N VAL A 124 -10.18 -16.33 -1.79
CA VAL A 124 -9.56 -16.04 -3.08
C VAL A 124 -10.59 -16.20 -4.17
N GLN A 125 -10.59 -15.27 -5.12
CA GLN A 125 -11.42 -15.33 -6.31
C GLN A 125 -10.54 -15.05 -7.54
N THR A 126 -10.69 -15.82 -8.61
CA THR A 126 -9.97 -15.51 -9.86
C THR A 126 -10.36 -14.11 -10.35
N ALA A 127 -9.37 -13.34 -10.79
CA ALA A 127 -9.55 -11.99 -11.28
C ALA A 127 -9.21 -11.94 -12.77
N ASN A 128 -9.94 -11.12 -13.52
CA ASN A 128 -9.52 -10.76 -14.86
C ASN A 128 -8.41 -9.72 -14.79
N ARG A 129 -7.46 -9.78 -15.72
CA ARG A 129 -6.38 -8.81 -15.91
C ARG A 129 -6.90 -7.36 -16.06
N GLU A 130 -8.10 -7.20 -16.60
CA GLU A 130 -8.79 -5.93 -16.79
C GLU A 130 -9.29 -5.35 -15.44
N GLY A 131 -8.43 -4.64 -14.72
CA GLY A 131 -8.82 -3.93 -13.50
C GLY A 131 -7.92 -2.75 -13.13
N HIS A 132 -6.60 -2.91 -13.29
CA HIS A 132 -5.62 -1.87 -12.93
C HIS A 132 -4.45 -1.88 -13.91
N HIS A 133 -4.65 -1.33 -15.11
CA HIS A 133 -3.50 -1.00 -15.94
C HIS A 133 -2.82 0.24 -15.36
N HIS A 134 -1.63 0.06 -14.80
CA HIS A 134 -0.67 1.16 -14.69
C HIS A 134 -0.33 1.58 -16.13
N PRO A 135 -0.46 2.85 -16.52
CA PRO A 135 0.12 3.32 -17.76
C PRO A 135 1.64 3.17 -17.65
N ASP A 136 2.23 2.31 -18.48
CA ASP A 136 3.69 2.21 -18.62
C ASP A 136 4.27 3.60 -18.94
N PRO A 137 5.30 4.07 -18.21
CA PRO A 137 6.00 5.28 -18.58
C PRO A 137 6.96 4.97 -19.75
N GLU A 138 6.57 5.52 -20.90
CA GLU A 138 7.37 5.88 -22.08
C GLU A 138 7.69 4.83 -23.16
N GLY A 139 7.24 5.15 -24.38
CA GLY A 139 7.86 4.65 -25.60
C GLY A 139 7.07 4.91 -26.90
N GLY A 140 7.23 6.09 -27.51
CA GLY A 140 7.20 6.18 -28.98
C GLY A 140 6.14 7.11 -29.59
N ALA A 141 6.64 8.23 -30.13
CA ALA A 141 5.90 9.18 -30.94
C ALA A 141 5.53 8.62 -32.33
N HIS A 142 4.37 9.07 -32.83
CA HIS A 142 3.88 9.10 -34.21
C HIS A 142 3.96 7.82 -35.07
N GLY A 143 2.80 7.16 -35.26
CA GLY A 143 2.58 6.17 -36.30
C GLY A 143 1.10 6.06 -36.64
N GLU A 144 0.80 6.12 -37.92
CA GLU A 144 -0.53 6.14 -38.53
C GLU A 144 -1.48 5.05 -38.00
N HIS A 145 -2.78 5.35 -38.01
CA HIS A 145 -3.88 4.52 -37.51
C HIS A 145 -3.77 3.05 -37.96
N THR A 146 -3.10 2.25 -37.14
CA THR A 146 -3.21 0.79 -37.15
C THR A 146 -4.41 0.44 -36.29
N ALA A 147 -5.32 -0.37 -36.82
CA ALA A 147 -6.49 -0.83 -36.10
C ALA A 147 -6.09 -1.39 -34.74
N THR A 148 -6.80 -0.98 -33.70
CA THR A 148 -6.72 -1.57 -32.36
C THR A 148 -6.70 -3.09 -32.50
N PRO A 149 -5.67 -3.79 -31.99
CA PRO A 149 -5.68 -5.24 -31.95
C PRO A 149 -6.96 -5.68 -31.24
N ALA A 150 -7.75 -6.54 -31.88
CA ALA A 150 -8.88 -7.16 -31.20
C ALA A 150 -8.36 -7.89 -29.96
N PRO A 151 -9.03 -7.80 -28.80
CA PRO A 151 -8.61 -8.51 -27.59
C PRO A 151 -8.46 -10.00 -27.90
N THR A 152 -7.26 -10.56 -27.71
CA THR A 152 -6.87 -11.90 -28.16
C THR A 152 -7.20 -13.01 -27.17
N SER A 153 -7.74 -12.71 -25.99
CA SER A 153 -8.19 -13.71 -25.03
C SER A 153 -9.62 -13.41 -24.59
N SER A 154 -10.47 -14.45 -24.62
CA SER A 154 -11.71 -14.43 -23.84
C SER A 154 -11.32 -14.21 -22.38
N PRO A 155 -11.98 -13.30 -21.64
CA PRO A 155 -11.78 -13.16 -20.20
C PRO A 155 -11.93 -14.53 -19.55
N GLU A 156 -11.04 -14.85 -18.61
CA GLU A 156 -11.19 -16.07 -17.84
C GLU A 156 -12.47 -15.96 -16.99
N PRO A 157 -13.30 -17.01 -16.91
CA PRO A 157 -14.48 -16.96 -16.07
C PRO A 157 -14.08 -16.67 -14.62
N ILE A 158 -14.59 -15.56 -14.06
CA ILE A 158 -14.47 -15.28 -12.64
C ILE A 158 -15.24 -16.37 -11.88
N GLY A 159 -14.51 -17.23 -11.18
CA GLY A 159 -15.06 -18.30 -10.37
C GLY A 159 -15.71 -17.77 -9.08
N PRO A 160 -16.46 -18.61 -8.33
CA PRO A 160 -16.87 -18.25 -6.98
C PRO A 160 -15.65 -18.13 -6.06
N PRO A 161 -15.69 -17.29 -5.00
CA PRO A 161 -14.64 -17.26 -3.99
C PRO A 161 -14.46 -18.60 -3.29
N VAL A 162 -13.21 -18.99 -3.06
CA VAL A 162 -12.80 -20.20 -2.33
C VAL A 162 -11.92 -19.81 -1.13
N PRO A 163 -11.74 -20.65 -0.10
CA PRO A 163 -10.82 -20.36 0.99
C PRO A 163 -9.41 -20.04 0.47
N ALA A 164 -8.75 -19.04 1.08
CA ALA A 164 -7.42 -18.63 0.68
C ALA A 164 -6.34 -19.64 1.07
N GLU A 165 -6.44 -20.20 2.28
CA GLU A 165 -5.47 -21.19 2.77
C GLU A 165 -5.47 -22.43 1.87
N GLY A 166 -4.27 -22.84 1.44
CA GLY A 166 -4.07 -23.97 0.53
C GLY A 166 -4.38 -23.66 -0.93
N TYR A 167 -4.81 -22.45 -1.27
CA TYR A 167 -5.05 -22.05 -2.67
C TYR A 167 -3.73 -22.04 -3.46
N GLN A 168 -3.76 -22.61 -4.66
CA GLN A 168 -2.61 -22.63 -5.57
C GLN A 168 -2.66 -21.44 -6.51
N PHE A 169 -1.76 -20.49 -6.29
CA PHE A 169 -1.63 -19.30 -7.12
C PHE A 169 -0.69 -19.58 -8.29
N GLU A 170 -1.30 -19.92 -9.43
CA GLU A 170 -0.59 -20.34 -10.63
C GLU A 170 0.25 -19.21 -11.27
N PRO A 171 1.29 -19.54 -12.05
CA PRO A 171 2.07 -18.58 -12.83
C PRO A 171 1.21 -17.69 -13.73
N ASP A 172 1.51 -16.39 -13.77
CA ASP A 172 0.82 -15.35 -14.54
C ASP A 172 -0.68 -15.16 -14.22
N ALA A 173 -1.19 -15.85 -13.19
CA ALA A 173 -2.57 -15.70 -12.76
C ALA A 173 -2.80 -14.37 -12.03
N HIS A 174 -4.05 -13.91 -12.08
CA HIS A 174 -4.52 -12.77 -11.29
C HIS A 174 -5.63 -13.24 -10.35
N VAL A 175 -5.56 -12.82 -9.10
CA VAL A 175 -6.55 -13.18 -8.09
C VAL A 175 -6.92 -11.98 -7.23
N ASN A 176 -8.15 -11.98 -6.75
CA ASN A 176 -8.63 -11.11 -5.70
C ASN A 176 -8.56 -11.87 -4.38
N ILE A 177 -7.73 -11.40 -3.46
CA ILE A 177 -7.82 -11.75 -2.04
C ILE A 177 -8.95 -10.93 -1.44
N ILE A 178 -9.87 -11.61 -0.76
CA ILE A 178 -11.04 -11.03 -0.13
C ILE A 178 -10.94 -11.30 1.37
N VAL A 179 -10.63 -10.27 2.15
CA VAL A 179 -10.55 -10.35 3.61
C VAL A 179 -11.83 -9.74 4.20
N THR A 180 -12.54 -10.53 4.99
CA THR A 180 -13.72 -10.07 5.73
C THR A 180 -13.35 -9.88 7.19
N VAL A 181 -13.64 -8.69 7.71
CA VAL A 181 -13.35 -8.31 9.09
C VAL A 181 -14.59 -7.82 9.81
N GLU A 182 -14.52 -7.83 11.14
CA GLU A 182 -15.47 -7.16 12.02
C GLU A 182 -14.80 -6.56 13.24
N LEU A 183 -15.44 -5.55 13.84
CA LEU A 183 -15.09 -5.06 15.16
C LEU A 183 -15.24 -6.19 16.17
N ALA A 184 -14.23 -6.34 17.01
CA ALA A 184 -14.26 -7.29 18.12
C ALA A 184 -15.43 -6.99 19.07
N ASP A 185 -15.94 -8.01 19.76
CA ASP A 185 -17.08 -7.87 20.68
C ASP A 185 -16.88 -6.71 21.68
N GLY A 186 -17.75 -5.70 21.58
CA GLY A 186 -17.74 -4.52 22.44
C GLY A 186 -16.75 -3.41 22.05
N ALA A 187 -16.01 -3.57 20.95
CA ALA A 187 -15.21 -2.50 20.37
C ALA A 187 -16.10 -1.49 19.63
N THR A 188 -15.80 -0.20 19.79
CA THR A 188 -16.44 0.88 19.01
C THR A 188 -15.58 1.37 17.85
N HIS A 189 -14.33 0.92 17.84
CA HIS A 189 -13.29 1.27 16.88
C HIS A 189 -12.34 0.08 16.74
N GLY A 190 -11.83 -0.14 15.54
CA GLY A 190 -10.80 -1.14 15.28
C GLY A 190 -9.92 -0.77 14.10
N SER A 191 -8.66 -1.17 14.15
CA SER A 191 -7.65 -0.80 13.16
C SER A 191 -6.64 -1.92 12.90
N ALA A 192 -5.98 -1.84 11.75
CA ALA A 192 -4.83 -2.67 11.39
C ALA A 192 -3.89 -1.91 10.44
N ASP A 193 -2.59 -2.09 10.63
CA ASP A 193 -1.55 -1.41 9.85
C ASP A 193 -1.39 -1.97 8.42
N ASN A 194 -1.75 -3.25 8.25
CA ASN A 194 -1.60 -4.00 7.00
C ASN A 194 -2.37 -5.32 7.05
N ILE A 195 -2.45 -5.99 5.90
CA ILE A 195 -2.81 -7.41 5.79
C ILE A 195 -1.52 -8.18 5.55
N LEU A 196 -1.17 -9.10 6.45
CA LEU A 196 -0.07 -10.04 6.26
C LEU A 196 -0.54 -11.20 5.40
N VAL A 197 0.05 -11.34 4.22
CA VAL A 197 -0.22 -12.44 3.29
C VAL A 197 0.89 -13.47 3.41
N ALA A 198 0.55 -14.63 3.97
CA ALA A 198 1.44 -15.77 4.02
C ALA A 198 1.31 -16.61 2.74
N PHE A 199 2.43 -17.06 2.20
CA PHE A 199 2.47 -17.96 1.05
C PHE A 199 3.79 -18.73 1.01
N SER A 200 3.84 -19.82 0.27
CA SER A 200 5.01 -20.70 0.25
C SER A 200 5.27 -21.32 -1.12
N THR A 201 6.51 -21.65 -1.38
CA THR A 201 6.93 -22.67 -2.34
C THR A 201 7.35 -23.93 -1.57
N PRO A 202 7.61 -25.07 -2.23
CA PRO A 202 8.17 -26.24 -1.54
C PRO A 202 9.52 -25.97 -0.83
N GLU A 203 10.24 -24.93 -1.23
CA GLU A 203 11.57 -24.59 -0.73
C GLU A 203 11.57 -23.49 0.35
N ARG A 204 10.55 -22.63 0.38
CA ARG A 204 10.55 -21.43 1.22
C ARG A 204 9.15 -20.94 1.60
N ASP A 205 9.04 -20.45 2.83
CA ASP A 205 7.88 -19.70 3.31
C ASP A 205 8.10 -18.18 3.21
N TYR A 206 7.02 -17.45 2.93
CA TYR A 206 6.96 -16.01 2.81
C TYR A 206 5.82 -15.46 3.68
N SER A 207 6.01 -14.25 4.19
CA SER A 207 4.98 -13.49 4.89
C SER A 207 5.21 -12.02 4.60
N VAL A 208 4.40 -11.44 3.71
CA VAL A 208 4.57 -10.08 3.23
C VAL A 208 3.39 -9.21 3.67
N ALA A 209 3.69 -8.00 4.16
CA ALA A 209 2.68 -7.02 4.52
C ALA A 209 2.17 -6.30 3.27
N HIS A 210 0.89 -6.49 2.95
CA HIS A 210 0.19 -5.62 2.00
C HIS A 210 -0.15 -4.30 2.68
N ASN A 211 0.21 -3.18 2.05
CA ASN A 211 0.11 -1.83 2.62
C ASN A 211 -1.33 -1.27 2.70
N LEU A 212 -2.33 -2.14 2.88
CA LEU A 212 -3.72 -1.76 3.12
C LEU A 212 -3.93 -1.51 4.62
N LYS A 213 -4.03 -0.24 4.99
CA LYS A 213 -4.41 0.17 6.34
C LYS A 213 -5.92 0.16 6.48
N ILE A 214 -6.40 -0.44 7.54
CA ILE A 214 -7.82 -0.57 7.85
C ILE A 214 -8.09 0.24 9.11
N ASP A 215 -9.06 1.14 9.03
CA ASP A 215 -9.60 1.89 10.15
C ASP A 215 -11.13 1.75 10.12
N VAL A 216 -11.73 1.35 11.23
CA VAL A 216 -13.15 1.02 11.29
C VAL A 216 -13.77 1.64 12.53
N ASP A 217 -14.82 2.44 12.32
CA ASP A 217 -15.63 3.01 13.40
C ASP A 217 -17.06 2.45 13.38
N ALA A 218 -17.65 2.27 14.56
CA ALA A 218 -19.05 1.82 14.66
C ALA A 218 -20.06 2.89 14.16
N VAL A 219 -19.68 4.17 14.20
CA VAL A 219 -20.63 5.29 14.00
C VAL A 219 -20.25 6.18 12.81
N SER A 220 -19.00 6.60 12.71
CA SER A 220 -18.56 7.51 11.66
C SER A 220 -17.04 7.54 11.54
N CYS A 221 -16.55 7.54 10.30
CA CYS A 221 -15.17 7.86 9.98
C CYS A 221 -14.89 9.35 10.19
N SER A 222 -13.96 9.70 11.07
CA SER A 222 -13.39 11.03 11.15
C SER A 222 -12.00 11.04 10.50
N GLY A 223 -11.95 11.39 9.21
CA GLY A 223 -10.69 11.66 8.50
C GLY A 223 -10.08 12.99 8.87
#